data_AF-A0A807LAR4-F1
#
_entry.id   AF-A0A807LAR4-F1
#
_cell.length_a   1.000
_cell.length_b   1.000
_cell.length_c   1.000
_cell.angle_alpha   90.00
_cell.angle_beta   90.00
_cell.angle_gamma   90.00
#
_symmetry.space_group_name_H-M   'P 1'
#
loop_
_entity.id
_entity.type
_entity.pdbx_description
1 polymer ?
#
loop_
_entity_poly.entity_id
_entity_poly.type
_entity_poly.pdbx_seq_one_letter_code
_entity_poly.pdbx_strand_id
1 'polypeptide(L)'
;MEKLQLFYNDPLEAGLALFAAALLSIFGAFIKDWLLKLFSVFSKGMKARSVASKKRVFKQARFLLRDPVLLSLFTFRAVRSNLLWVTSNILSILLLVYAQQQISNFNFDSITRMSLFEALFANDAEVTVLFYYTFLGSITFLATLTSGYVSSARNRILYKAYTSRLKKLRAGIELP
;
A
#
# COMPACT_ATOMS: atom_id res chain seq x y z
N MET A 1 15.38 1.88 -28.50
CA MET A 1 15.12 0.44 -28.32
C MET A 1 15.95 -0.22 -27.22
N GLU A 2 17.13 0.30 -26.83
CA GLU A 2 17.96 -0.30 -25.76
C GLU A 2 17.35 -0.27 -24.35
N LYS A 3 16.52 0.73 -24.00
CA LYS A 3 15.91 0.83 -22.66
C LYS A 3 14.70 -0.10 -22.43
N LEU A 4 14.14 -0.67 -23.50
CA LEU A 4 13.07 -1.68 -23.45
C LEU A 4 13.64 -3.11 -23.48
N GLN A 5 14.88 -3.29 -23.96
CA GLN A 5 15.60 -4.56 -23.88
C GLN A 5 16.05 -4.89 -22.46
N LEU A 6 16.19 -3.90 -21.57
CA LEU A 6 16.55 -4.13 -20.16
C LEU A 6 15.50 -4.98 -19.42
N PHE A 7 14.21 -4.79 -19.73
CA PHE A 7 13.12 -5.55 -19.08
C PHE A 7 12.94 -6.98 -19.62
N TYR A 8 13.51 -7.29 -20.79
CA TYR A 8 13.42 -8.63 -21.39
C TYR A 8 14.68 -9.47 -21.12
N ASN A 9 15.84 -8.83 -20.89
CA ASN A 9 17.12 -9.53 -20.73
C ASN A 9 17.50 -9.85 -19.28
N ASP A 10 17.02 -9.09 -18.27
CA ASP A 10 17.36 -9.34 -16.86
C ASP A 10 16.11 -9.47 -15.97
N PRO A 11 15.49 -10.68 -15.89
CA PRO A 11 14.39 -10.95 -14.97
C PRO A 11 14.77 -10.69 -13.50
N LEU A 12 16.07 -10.62 -13.18
CA LEU A 12 16.62 -10.21 -11.89
C LEU A 12 16.39 -8.73 -11.58
N GLU A 13 16.49 -7.82 -12.55
CA GLU A 13 16.25 -6.39 -12.32
C GLU A 13 14.76 -6.06 -12.21
N ALA A 14 13.92 -6.69 -13.03
CA ALA A 14 12.46 -6.61 -12.88
C ALA A 14 12.01 -7.24 -11.55
N GLY A 15 12.62 -8.36 -11.16
CA GLY A 15 12.46 -8.98 -9.85
C GLY A 15 12.89 -8.07 -8.71
N LEU A 16 14.04 -7.40 -8.82
CA LEU A 16 14.56 -6.43 -7.85
C LEU A 16 13.70 -5.17 -7.78
N ALA A 17 13.15 -4.68 -8.89
CA ALA A 17 12.22 -3.55 -8.91
C ALA A 17 10.89 -3.91 -8.24
N LEU A 18 10.37 -5.10 -8.49
CA LEU A 18 9.20 -5.65 -7.78
C LEU A 18 9.51 -5.88 -6.29
N PHE A 19 10.71 -6.35 -5.95
CA PHE A 19 11.16 -6.55 -4.58
C PHE A 19 11.38 -5.21 -3.86
N ALA A 20 11.91 -4.19 -4.55
CA ALA A 20 12.10 -2.84 -4.04
C ALA A 20 10.76 -2.12 -3.88
N ALA A 21 9.81 -2.31 -4.80
CA ALA A 21 8.44 -1.81 -4.69
C ALA A 21 7.68 -2.53 -3.55
N ALA A 22 7.87 -3.84 -3.39
CA ALA A 22 7.34 -4.59 -2.25
C ALA A 22 7.97 -4.14 -0.92
N LEU A 23 9.27 -3.85 -0.91
CA LEU A 23 9.97 -3.27 0.24
C LEU A 23 9.44 -1.86 0.55
N LEU A 24 9.33 -0.97 -0.42
CA LEU A 24 8.73 0.37 -0.28
C LEU A 24 7.28 0.27 0.21
N SER A 25 6.54 -0.73 -0.25
CA SER A 25 5.18 -1.06 0.18
C SER A 25 5.14 -1.51 1.65
N ILE A 26 6.08 -2.36 2.09
CA ILE A 26 6.28 -2.74 3.51
C ILE A 26 6.70 -1.53 4.35
N PHE A 27 7.54 -0.65 3.81
CA PHE A 27 7.98 0.59 4.47
C PHE A 27 6.89 1.65 4.57
N GLY A 28 5.80 1.60 3.80
CA GLY A 28 4.69 2.56 3.93
C GLY A 28 4.04 2.58 5.34
N ALA A 29 3.97 1.42 5.99
CA ALA A 29 3.51 1.34 7.39
C ALA A 29 4.55 1.91 8.39
N PHE A 30 5.84 1.74 8.08
CA PHE A 30 6.96 2.24 8.87
C PHE A 30 7.12 3.77 8.74
N ILE A 31 6.99 4.29 7.52
CA ILE A 31 7.05 5.73 7.19
C ILE A 31 5.93 6.48 7.90
N LYS A 32 4.71 5.96 7.92
CA LYS A 32 3.61 6.61 8.66
C LYS A 32 3.89 6.69 10.17
N ASP A 33 4.39 5.62 10.77
CA ASP A 33 4.69 5.59 12.21
C ASP A 33 5.97 6.38 12.55
N TRP A 34 6.92 6.45 11.62
CA TRP A 34 8.12 7.29 11.70
C TRP A 34 7.76 8.78 11.54
N LEU A 35 6.96 9.17 10.54
CA LEU A 35 6.44 10.52 10.38
C LEU A 35 5.60 10.94 11.58
N LEU A 36 4.72 10.06 12.09
CA LEU A 36 3.95 10.35 13.31
C LEU A 36 4.86 10.52 14.52
N LYS A 37 5.95 9.74 14.64
CA LYS A 37 6.97 9.96 15.69
C LYS A 37 7.69 11.30 15.49
N LEU A 38 8.13 11.59 14.27
CA LEU A 38 8.83 12.83 13.90
C LEU A 38 7.98 14.05 14.24
N PHE A 39 6.74 14.09 13.75
CA PHE A 39 5.80 15.17 14.01
C PHE A 39 5.25 15.17 15.45
N SER A 40 5.26 14.03 16.15
CA SER A 40 4.92 14.01 17.58
C SER A 40 5.94 14.74 18.44
N VAL A 41 7.18 14.93 17.98
CA VAL A 41 8.16 15.77 18.69
C VAL A 41 7.69 17.24 18.68
N PHE A 42 7.04 17.68 17.60
CA PHE A 42 6.68 19.08 17.38
C PHE A 42 5.24 19.44 17.80
N SER A 43 4.32 18.48 17.97
CA SER A 43 2.91 18.78 18.27
C SER A 43 2.30 17.95 19.40
N LYS A 44 1.78 18.62 20.43
CA LYS A 44 1.00 18.01 21.54
C LYS A 44 -0.25 17.27 21.01
N GLY A 45 -0.91 17.80 19.98
CA GLY A 45 -2.08 17.18 19.35
C GLY A 45 -1.74 15.85 18.67
N MET A 46 -0.58 15.75 18.03
CA MET A 46 -0.12 14.52 17.40
C MET A 46 0.32 13.46 18.42
N LYS A 47 0.93 13.88 19.54
CA LYS A 47 1.17 12.98 20.69
C LYS A 47 -0.15 12.37 21.20
N ALA A 48 -1.18 13.20 21.41
CA ALA A 48 -2.49 12.72 21.89
C ALA A 48 -3.12 11.71 20.93
N ARG A 49 -3.11 11.97 19.61
CA ARG A 49 -3.61 11.04 18.59
C ARG A 49 -2.84 9.71 18.58
N SER A 50 -1.52 9.75 18.71
CA SER A 50 -0.68 8.55 18.78
C SER A 50 -1.03 7.68 19.99
N VAL A 51 -1.21 8.29 21.17
CA VAL A 51 -1.61 7.58 22.40
C VAL A 51 -3.01 6.98 22.25
N ALA A 52 -3.98 7.72 21.72
CA ALA A 52 -5.33 7.23 21.48
C ALA A 52 -5.35 6.02 20.52
N SER A 53 -4.57 6.09 19.44
CA SER A 53 -4.41 4.99 18.49
C SER A 53 -3.83 3.74 19.16
N LYS A 54 -2.76 3.87 19.94
CA LYS A 54 -2.15 2.76 20.70
C LYS A 54 -3.16 2.14 21.68
N LYS A 55 -3.93 2.95 22.40
CA LYS A 55 -4.98 2.47 23.30
C LYS A 55 -6.05 1.67 22.55
N ARG A 56 -6.50 2.14 21.38
CA ARG A 56 -7.47 1.44 20.54
C ARG A 56 -6.95 0.07 20.07
N VAL A 57 -5.73 0.03 19.54
CA VAL A 57 -5.07 -1.22 19.10
C VAL A 57 -4.97 -2.21 20.26
N PHE A 58 -4.58 -1.74 21.44
CA PHE A 58 -4.49 -2.58 22.63
C PHE A 58 -5.83 -3.15 23.09
N LYS A 59 -6.90 -2.33 23.06
CA LYS A 59 -8.27 -2.77 23.40
C LYS A 59 -8.75 -3.86 22.43
N GLN A 60 -8.53 -3.67 21.13
CA GLN A 60 -8.89 -4.65 20.10
C GLN A 60 -8.07 -5.94 20.22
N ALA A 61 -6.76 -5.85 20.44
CA ALA A 61 -5.91 -7.01 20.66
C ALA A 61 -6.34 -7.82 21.90
N ARG A 62 -6.68 -7.14 23.01
CA ARG A 62 -7.23 -7.81 24.21
C ARG A 62 -8.54 -8.51 23.94
N PHE A 63 -9.43 -7.90 23.16
CA PHE A 63 -10.70 -8.51 22.77
C PHE A 63 -10.48 -9.79 21.97
N LEU A 64 -9.58 -9.77 20.98
CA LEU A 64 -9.25 -10.94 20.17
C LEU A 64 -8.59 -12.07 20.97
N LEU A 65 -7.88 -11.75 22.05
CA LEU A 65 -7.24 -12.76 22.90
C LEU A 65 -8.22 -13.49 23.84
N ARG A 66 -9.47 -13.05 23.95
CA ARG A 66 -10.47 -13.71 24.81
C ARG A 66 -11.04 -14.97 24.18
N ASP A 67 -11.03 -15.05 22.85
CA ASP A 67 -11.64 -16.14 22.10
C ASP A 67 -10.73 -16.55 20.93
N PRO A 68 -10.22 -17.79 20.90
CA PRO A 68 -9.35 -18.26 19.83
C PRO A 68 -10.06 -18.30 18.46
N VAL A 69 -11.38 -18.49 18.41
CA VAL A 69 -12.16 -18.48 17.17
C VAL A 69 -12.17 -17.08 16.57
N LEU A 70 -12.43 -16.06 17.38
CA LEU A 70 -12.37 -14.65 16.93
C LEU A 70 -10.98 -14.27 16.43
N LEU A 71 -9.92 -14.73 17.11
CA LEU A 71 -8.56 -14.51 16.67
C LEU A 71 -8.32 -15.15 15.28
N SER A 72 -8.74 -16.40 15.09
CA SER A 72 -8.57 -17.11 13.81
C SER A 72 -9.32 -16.43 12.66
N LEU A 73 -10.58 -16.04 12.87
CA LEU A 73 -11.39 -15.30 11.90
C LEU A 73 -10.77 -13.94 11.54
N PHE A 74 -10.25 -13.25 12.55
CA PHE A 74 -9.57 -11.96 12.34
C PHE A 74 -8.27 -12.15 11.55
N THR A 75 -7.51 -13.20 11.81
CA THR A 75 -6.31 -13.56 11.04
C THR A 75 -6.66 -13.87 9.58
N PHE A 76 -7.70 -14.66 9.31
CA PHE A 76 -8.15 -14.93 7.94
C PHE A 76 -8.55 -13.64 7.20
N ARG A 77 -9.28 -12.75 7.88
CA ARG A 77 -9.63 -11.43 7.36
C ARG A 77 -8.39 -10.55 7.10
N ALA A 78 -7.35 -10.63 7.93
CA ALA A 78 -6.11 -9.90 7.71
C ALA A 78 -5.35 -10.45 6.49
N VAL A 79 -5.26 -11.78 6.35
CA VAL A 79 -4.65 -12.43 5.18
C VAL A 79 -5.36 -12.02 3.89
N ARG A 80 -6.70 -12.07 3.86
CA ARG A 80 -7.49 -11.57 2.70
C ARG A 80 -7.17 -10.12 2.37
N SER A 81 -7.04 -9.25 3.38
CA SER A 81 -6.70 -7.85 3.18
C SER A 81 -5.28 -7.65 2.64
N ASN A 82 -4.32 -8.48 3.09
CA ASN A 82 -2.95 -8.46 2.60
C ASN A 82 -2.90 -8.92 1.14
N LEU A 83 -3.63 -9.99 0.79
CA LEU A 83 -3.72 -10.47 -0.60
C LEU A 83 -4.26 -9.37 -1.52
N LEU A 84 -5.37 -8.73 -1.15
CA LEU A 84 -5.94 -7.62 -1.93
C LEU A 84 -4.95 -6.48 -2.14
N TRP A 85 -4.20 -6.11 -1.10
CA TRP A 85 -3.20 -5.06 -1.17
C TRP A 85 -1.99 -5.43 -2.04
N VAL A 86 -1.53 -6.68 -1.98
CA VAL A 86 -0.46 -7.18 -2.85
C VAL A 86 -0.93 -7.19 -4.30
N THR A 87 -2.13 -7.69 -4.58
CA THR A 87 -2.69 -7.71 -5.94
C THR A 87 -2.89 -6.30 -6.50
N SER A 88 -3.36 -5.34 -5.68
CA SER A 88 -3.55 -3.97 -6.13
C SER A 88 -2.22 -3.27 -6.43
N ASN A 89 -1.19 -3.53 -5.62
CA ASN A 89 0.17 -3.05 -5.88
C ASN A 89 0.72 -3.57 -7.21
N ILE A 90 0.62 -4.88 -7.46
CA ILE A 90 1.10 -5.49 -8.71
C ILE A 90 0.38 -4.85 -9.90
N LEU A 91 -0.96 -4.74 -9.85
CA LEU A 91 -1.76 -4.07 -10.89
C LEU A 91 -1.34 -2.61 -11.10
N SER A 92 -1.13 -1.87 -10.01
CA SER A 92 -0.71 -0.47 -10.08
C SER A 92 0.67 -0.31 -10.73
N ILE A 93 1.62 -1.20 -10.44
CA ILE A 93 2.96 -1.20 -11.05
C ILE A 93 2.85 -1.53 -12.54
N LEU A 94 2.11 -2.58 -12.90
CA LEU A 94 1.93 -2.98 -14.30
C LEU A 94 1.28 -1.87 -15.13
N LEU A 95 0.25 -1.21 -14.60
CA LEU A 95 -0.39 -0.06 -15.25
C LEU A 95 0.57 1.11 -15.44
N LEU A 96 1.42 1.39 -14.44
CA LEU A 96 2.37 2.50 -14.50
C LEU A 96 3.48 2.23 -15.51
N VAL A 97 3.98 1.00 -15.57
CA VAL A 97 4.95 0.55 -16.60
C VAL A 97 4.34 0.64 -17.99
N TYR A 98 3.10 0.17 -18.16
CA TYR A 98 2.40 0.25 -19.44
C TYR A 98 2.16 1.70 -19.88
N ALA A 99 1.68 2.55 -18.96
CA ALA A 99 1.49 3.98 -19.22
C ALA A 99 2.81 4.65 -19.62
N GLN A 100 3.92 4.33 -18.94
CA GLN A 100 5.24 4.84 -19.29
C GLN A 100 5.71 4.39 -20.68
N GLN A 101 5.45 3.14 -21.07
CA GLN A 101 5.76 2.65 -22.41
C GLN A 101 4.95 3.39 -23.48
N GLN A 102 3.65 3.57 -23.25
CA GLN A 102 2.81 4.33 -24.19
C GLN A 102 3.31 5.76 -24.30
N ILE A 103 3.53 6.44 -23.18
CA ILE A 103 4.11 7.78 -23.11
C ILE A 103 5.40 7.89 -23.95
N SER A 104 6.30 6.91 -23.89
CA SER A 104 7.56 6.94 -24.65
C SER A 104 7.39 6.79 -26.17
N ASN A 105 6.24 6.31 -26.62
CA ASN A 105 5.88 6.20 -28.04
C ASN A 105 5.19 7.46 -28.57
N PHE A 106 4.81 8.41 -27.71
CA PHE A 106 4.24 9.69 -28.13
C PHE A 106 5.30 10.72 -28.48
N ASN A 107 5.09 11.43 -29.60
CA ASN A 107 5.75 12.70 -29.84
C ASN A 107 5.10 13.79 -28.98
N PHE A 108 5.76 14.14 -27.87
CA PHE A 108 5.30 15.09 -26.84
C PHE A 108 5.14 16.56 -27.27
N ASP A 109 5.54 16.90 -28.49
CA ASP A 109 5.57 18.29 -28.97
C ASP A 109 4.17 18.91 -29.16
N SER A 110 3.12 18.10 -29.38
CA SER A 110 1.75 18.58 -29.55
C SER A 110 0.95 18.64 -28.23
N ILE A 111 1.21 17.72 -27.30
CA ILE A 111 0.38 17.52 -26.08
C ILE A 111 0.74 18.51 -24.97
N THR A 112 1.99 18.92 -24.85
CA THR A 112 2.44 19.87 -23.81
C THR A 112 1.85 21.28 -23.96
N ARG A 113 1.26 21.59 -25.13
CA ARG A 113 0.61 22.87 -25.42
C ARG A 113 -0.91 22.83 -25.22
N MET A 114 -1.50 21.66 -25.03
CA MET A 114 -2.94 21.51 -24.83
C MET A 114 -3.30 21.61 -23.35
N SER A 115 -4.34 22.37 -23.05
CA SER A 115 -4.94 22.36 -21.72
C SER A 115 -5.58 21.00 -21.43
N LEU A 116 -5.71 20.66 -20.15
CA LEU A 116 -6.37 19.44 -19.65
C LEU A 116 -7.77 19.23 -20.24
N PHE A 117 -8.47 20.32 -20.55
CA PHE A 117 -9.80 20.31 -21.15
C PHE A 117 -9.74 20.00 -22.65
N GLU A 118 -8.83 20.63 -23.38
CA GLU A 118 -8.62 20.37 -24.80
C GLU A 118 -8.16 18.94 -25.07
N ALA A 119 -7.31 18.38 -24.21
CA ALA A 119 -6.85 17.00 -24.33
C ALA A 119 -7.97 15.97 -24.04
N LEU A 120 -8.97 16.33 -23.23
CA LEU A 120 -10.10 15.45 -22.88
C LEU A 120 -11.15 15.35 -24.00
N PHE A 121 -11.26 16.41 -24.81
CA PHE A 121 -12.15 16.52 -25.97
C PHE A 121 -11.41 16.46 -27.31
N ALA A 122 -10.10 16.23 -27.28
CA ALA A 122 -9.32 16.00 -28.47
C ALA A 122 -9.83 14.73 -29.15
N ASN A 123 -10.16 14.81 -30.44
CA ASN A 123 -10.57 13.67 -31.24
C ASN A 123 -9.37 12.76 -31.60
N ASP A 124 -8.30 12.86 -30.83
CA ASP A 124 -7.07 12.11 -30.97
C ASP A 124 -7.18 10.86 -30.09
N ALA A 125 -7.24 9.70 -30.75
CA ALA A 125 -7.34 8.40 -30.09
C ALA A 125 -6.16 8.18 -29.14
N GLU A 126 -4.99 8.71 -29.47
CA GLU A 126 -3.80 8.52 -28.68
C GLU A 126 -3.88 9.32 -27.36
N VAL A 127 -4.23 10.61 -27.42
CA VAL A 127 -4.42 11.45 -26.22
C VAL A 127 -5.51 10.89 -25.30
N THR A 128 -6.60 10.39 -25.88
CA THR A 128 -7.71 9.75 -25.15
C THR A 128 -7.24 8.49 -24.40
N VAL A 129 -6.42 7.66 -25.06
CA VAL A 129 -5.84 6.44 -24.48
C VAL A 129 -4.93 6.79 -23.29
N LEU A 130 -4.07 7.81 -23.43
CA LEU A 130 -3.20 8.27 -22.35
C LEU A 130 -3.99 8.75 -21.12
N PHE A 131 -5.06 9.51 -21.34
CA PHE A 131 -5.96 9.96 -20.27
C PHE A 131 -6.62 8.78 -19.55
N TYR A 132 -7.12 7.80 -20.30
CA TYR A 132 -7.77 6.61 -19.74
C TYR A 132 -6.82 5.80 -18.86
N TYR A 133 -5.58 5.57 -19.30
CA TYR A 133 -4.56 4.88 -18.51
C TYR A 133 -4.12 5.67 -17.27
N THR A 134 -4.00 6.99 -17.37
CA THR A 134 -3.65 7.86 -16.23
C THR A 134 -4.77 7.87 -15.19
N PHE A 135 -6.03 7.89 -15.63
CA PHE A 135 -7.20 7.80 -14.77
C PHE A 135 -7.29 6.44 -14.06
N LEU A 136 -7.15 5.34 -14.80
CA LEU A 136 -7.10 3.99 -14.23
C LEU A 136 -5.91 3.81 -13.26
N GLY A 137 -4.74 4.32 -13.62
CA GLY A 137 -3.56 4.36 -12.74
C GLY A 137 -3.85 5.09 -11.43
N SER A 138 -4.54 6.23 -11.50
CA SER A 138 -4.93 6.99 -10.30
C SER A 138 -5.92 6.23 -9.41
N ILE A 139 -6.92 5.55 -10.00
CA ILE A 139 -7.88 4.73 -9.25
C ILE A 139 -7.17 3.56 -8.56
N THR A 140 -6.31 2.83 -9.28
CA THR A 140 -5.58 1.69 -8.73
C THR A 140 -4.56 2.10 -7.67
N PHE A 141 -3.95 3.28 -7.80
CA PHE A 141 -3.11 3.88 -6.77
C PHE A 141 -3.92 4.17 -5.48
N LEU A 142 -5.08 4.80 -5.58
CA LEU A 142 -5.98 5.03 -4.44
C LEU A 142 -6.45 3.72 -3.79
N ALA A 143 -6.77 2.71 -4.59
CA ALA A 143 -7.12 1.37 -4.10
C ALA A 143 -5.96 0.72 -3.34
N THR A 144 -4.72 0.92 -3.80
CA THR A 144 -3.51 0.43 -3.14
C THR A 144 -3.24 1.13 -1.81
N LEU A 145 -3.41 2.46 -1.75
CA LEU A 145 -3.26 3.22 -0.52
C LEU A 145 -4.31 2.82 0.54
N THR A 146 -5.57 2.69 0.12
CA THR A 146 -6.67 2.34 1.02
C THR A 146 -6.57 0.90 1.53
N SER A 147 -6.31 -0.06 0.65
CA SER A 147 -6.11 -1.46 1.03
C SER A 147 -4.85 -1.64 1.90
N GLY A 148 -3.77 -0.90 1.61
CA GLY A 148 -2.54 -0.89 2.42
C GLY A 148 -2.76 -0.34 3.82
N TYR A 149 -3.58 0.70 3.95
CA TYR A 149 -3.97 1.22 5.27
C TYR A 149 -4.71 0.15 6.08
N VAL A 150 -5.71 -0.51 5.48
CA VAL A 150 -6.53 -1.53 6.16
C VAL A 150 -5.68 -2.74 6.55
N SER A 151 -4.83 -3.21 5.63
CA SER A 151 -3.85 -4.28 5.86
C SER A 151 -2.92 -3.94 7.04
N SER A 152 -2.28 -2.77 7.00
CA SER A 152 -1.35 -2.31 8.05
C SER A 152 -2.03 -2.21 9.42
N ALA A 153 -3.27 -1.71 9.48
CA ALA A 153 -4.02 -1.62 10.73
C ALA A 153 -4.32 -2.99 11.33
N ARG A 154 -4.77 -3.95 10.50
CA ARG A 154 -5.06 -5.32 10.93
C ARG A 154 -3.81 -6.05 11.41
N ASN A 155 -2.70 -5.92 10.67
CA ASN A 155 -1.43 -6.54 11.04
C ASN A 155 -0.89 -6.01 12.37
N ARG A 156 -1.06 -4.71 12.65
CA ARG A 156 -0.69 -4.13 13.96
C ARG A 156 -1.48 -4.70 15.12
N ILE A 157 -2.80 -4.90 14.94
CA ILE A 157 -3.66 -5.50 15.96
C ILE A 157 -3.26 -6.95 16.21
N LEU A 158 -3.05 -7.73 15.15
CA LEU A 158 -2.61 -9.12 15.25
C LEU A 158 -1.24 -9.24 15.93
N TYR A 159 -0.25 -8.47 15.49
CA TYR A 159 1.07 -8.46 16.11
C TYR A 159 0.97 -8.16 17.61
N LYS A 160 0.12 -7.20 18.01
CA LYS A 160 -0.09 -6.89 19.41
C LYS A 160 -0.78 -8.02 20.17
N ALA A 161 -1.76 -8.69 19.56
CA ALA A 161 -2.44 -9.84 20.14
C ALA A 161 -1.45 -11.01 20.35
N TYR A 162 -0.73 -11.42 19.31
CA TYR A 162 0.24 -12.53 19.38
C TYR A 162 1.38 -12.26 20.37
N THR A 163 1.95 -11.06 20.37
CA THR A 163 2.99 -10.70 21.35
C THR A 163 2.47 -10.69 22.79
N SER A 164 1.23 -10.25 23.01
CA SER A 164 0.59 -10.34 24.33
C SER A 164 0.30 -11.78 24.74
N ARG A 165 -0.10 -12.66 23.81
CA ARG A 165 -0.29 -14.10 24.05
C ARG A 165 1.02 -14.76 24.46
N LEU A 166 2.08 -14.52 23.69
CA LEU A 166 3.42 -15.05 23.94
C LEU A 166 3.96 -14.61 25.31
N LYS A 167 3.73 -13.35 25.71
CA LYS A 167 4.10 -12.86 27.05
C LYS A 167 3.36 -13.60 28.17
N LYS A 168 2.06 -13.88 28.00
CA LYS A 168 1.28 -14.63 28.99
C LYS A 168 1.75 -16.07 29.12
N LEU A 169 2.00 -16.74 27.99
CA LEU A 169 2.55 -18.09 27.96
C LEU A 169 3.91 -18.18 28.66
N ARG A 170 4.81 -17.22 28.40
CA ARG A 170 6.11 -17.12 29.09
C ARG A 170 5.99 -16.89 30.60
N ALA A 171 4.90 -16.27 31.04
CA ALA A 171 4.62 -16.04 32.45
C ALA A 171 3.90 -17.23 33.13
N GLY A 172 3.71 -18.35 32.42
CA GLY A 172 3.00 -19.52 32.95
C GLY A 172 1.49 -19.32 33.14
N ILE A 173 0.91 -18.28 32.52
CA ILE A 173 -0.53 -18.04 32.62
C ILE A 173 -1.25 -18.95 31.63
N GLU A 174 -2.13 -19.81 32.15
CA GLU A 174 -3.06 -20.59 31.33
C GLU A 174 -3.94 -19.65 30.51
N LEU A 175 -3.95 -19.89 29.20
CA LEU A 175 -4.81 -19.18 28.27
C LEU A 175 -6.02 -20.06 27.98
N PRO A 176 -7.21 -19.46 27.77
CA PRO A 176 -8.33 -20.17 27.19
C PRO A 176 -8.02 -20.65 25.76
#